data_AF-A0A2V7JDW9-F1
#
_entry.id   AF-A0A2V7JDW9-F1
#
_cell.length_a   1.000
_cell.length_b   1.000
_cell.length_c   1.000
_cell.angle_alpha   90.00
_cell.angle_beta   90.00
_cell.angle_gamma   90.00
#
_symmetry.space_group_name_H-M   'P 1'
#
loop_
_entity.id
_entity.type
_entity.pdbx_description
1 polymer ?
#
loop_
_entity_poly.entity_id
_entity_poly.type
_entity_poly.pdbx_seq_one_letter_code
_entity_poly.pdbx_strand_id
1 'polypeptide(L)'
;MTAAAKEAAANGDEGRQMRIGILTVSDLGAVGQRADTSGDAILDWAAERGYDVVVRSVVADETDRISGKLARWADSNEVDVVLTTGGTGLTERDVTPEATAAILEREAEGIAEAIRTASGPGFPRA
;
A
#
# COMPACT_ATOMS: atom_id res chain seq x y z
N MET A 1 -21.74 -31.61 1.50
CA MET A 1 -21.57 -30.16 1.31
C MET A 1 -20.98 -29.96 -0.07
N THR A 2 -21.82 -29.48 -0.99
CA THR A 2 -21.67 -29.51 -2.43
C THR A 2 -20.65 -28.49 -2.95
N ALA A 3 -20.00 -28.82 -4.07
CA ALA A 3 -19.03 -28.00 -4.80
C ALA A 3 -19.51 -26.56 -5.12
N ALA A 4 -20.82 -26.30 -5.07
CA ALA A 4 -21.43 -24.98 -5.26
C ALA A 4 -20.97 -23.91 -4.25
N ALA A 5 -20.55 -24.29 -3.03
CA ALA A 5 -20.04 -23.33 -2.05
C ALA A 5 -18.62 -22.82 -2.37
N LYS A 6 -17.88 -23.54 -3.23
CA LYS A 6 -16.50 -23.19 -3.61
C LYS A 6 -16.44 -22.33 -4.88
N GLU A 7 -17.47 -22.41 -5.74
CA GLU A 7 -17.61 -21.55 -6.93
C GLU A 7 -18.11 -20.14 -6.58
N ALA A 8 -18.89 -19.97 -5.51
CA ALA A 8 -19.39 -18.65 -5.10
C ALA A 8 -18.29 -17.69 -4.60
N ALA A 9 -17.17 -18.22 -4.10
CA ALA A 9 -16.04 -17.40 -3.65
C ALA A 9 -15.13 -16.95 -4.81
N ALA A 10 -15.29 -17.50 -6.02
CA ALA A 10 -14.48 -17.18 -7.19
C ALA A 10 -15.09 -16.12 -8.12
N ASN A 11 -16.39 -15.80 -7.95
CA ASN A 11 -17.14 -14.92 -8.86
C ASN A 11 -17.74 -13.68 -8.15
N GLY A 12 -17.17 -13.29 -7.02
CA GLY A 12 -17.74 -12.29 -6.11
C GLY A 12 -17.21 -10.87 -6.25
N ASP A 13 -16.85 -10.38 -7.44
CA ASP A 13 -16.57 -8.94 -7.62
C ASP A 13 -16.59 -8.44 -9.08
N GLU A 14 -17.42 -9.03 -9.95
CA GLU A 14 -17.56 -8.52 -11.33
C GLU A 14 -18.44 -7.27 -11.32
N GLY A 15 -17.88 -6.13 -10.93
CA GLY A 15 -18.50 -4.81 -11.09
C GLY A 15 -18.24 -3.77 -9.99
N ARG A 16 -17.55 -4.11 -8.88
CA ARG A 16 -17.17 -3.10 -7.89
C ARG A 16 -15.83 -2.48 -8.25
N GLN A 17 -15.82 -1.16 -8.29
CA GLN A 17 -14.59 -0.41 -8.45
C GLN A 17 -13.73 -0.56 -7.19
N MET A 18 -12.50 -1.06 -7.35
CA MET A 18 -11.58 -1.25 -6.23
C MET A 18 -11.14 0.10 -5.64
N ARG A 19 -11.26 0.23 -4.33
CA ARG A 19 -10.97 1.47 -3.58
C ARG A 19 -9.55 1.45 -3.03
N ILE A 20 -8.77 2.45 -3.39
CA ILE A 20 -7.35 2.54 -3.08
C ILE A 20 -7.11 3.64 -2.05
N GLY A 21 -6.32 3.32 -1.03
CA GLY A 21 -5.73 4.28 -0.11
C GLY A 21 -4.24 4.51 -0.44
N ILE A 22 -3.81 5.77 -0.52
CA ILE A 22 -2.39 6.10 -0.78
C ILE A 22 -1.75 6.65 0.49
N LEU A 23 -0.74 5.96 1.02
CA LEU A 23 0.04 6.40 2.17
C LEU A 23 1.46 6.76 1.75
N THR A 24 1.76 8.05 1.72
CA THR A 24 3.13 8.52 1.52
C THR A 24 3.85 8.61 2.86
N VAL A 25 5.00 7.95 2.95
CA VAL A 25 5.88 7.99 4.12
C VAL A 25 7.07 8.87 3.78
N SER A 26 7.12 10.05 4.40
CA SER A 26 8.21 11.01 4.22
C SER A 26 8.23 12.04 5.33
N ASP A 27 9.34 12.14 6.05
CA ASP A 27 9.58 13.20 7.03
C ASP A 27 9.36 14.61 6.46
N LEU A 28 9.96 14.91 5.30
CA LEU A 28 9.83 16.22 4.63
C LEU A 28 8.44 16.43 4.05
N GLY A 29 7.81 15.38 3.52
CA GLY A 29 6.44 15.44 3.02
C GLY A 29 5.44 15.72 4.15
N ALA A 30 5.62 15.10 5.31
CA ALA A 30 4.74 15.26 6.47
C ALA A 30 4.75 16.68 7.05
N VAL A 31 5.84 17.42 6.88
CA VAL A 31 5.95 18.83 7.27
C VAL A 31 5.73 19.81 6.11
N GLY A 32 5.26 19.33 4.95
CA GLY A 32 4.93 20.15 3.79
C GLY A 32 6.14 20.77 3.08
N GLN A 33 7.35 20.28 3.35
CA GLN A 33 8.60 20.79 2.74
C GLN A 33 8.96 20.07 1.45
N ARG A 34 8.24 18.99 1.10
CA ARG A 34 8.41 18.25 -0.15
C ARG A 34 7.04 17.92 -0.74
N ALA A 35 6.88 18.18 -2.04
CA ALA A 35 5.71 17.77 -2.78
C ALA A 35 5.66 16.23 -2.91
N ASP A 36 4.47 15.67 -2.76
CA ASP A 36 4.23 14.23 -2.82
C ASP A 36 4.00 13.76 -4.27
N THR A 37 5.05 13.85 -5.08
CA THR A 37 5.02 13.48 -6.49
C THR A 37 4.78 11.97 -6.70
N SER A 38 5.20 11.14 -5.74
CA SER A 38 4.96 9.69 -5.80
C SER A 38 3.49 9.37 -5.57
N GLY A 39 2.85 10.02 -4.60
CA GLY A 39 1.41 9.90 -4.40
C GLY A 39 0.60 10.39 -5.61
N ASP A 40 1.06 11.46 -6.28
CA ASP A 40 0.44 11.95 -7.53
C ASP A 40 0.57 10.90 -8.65
N ALA A 41 1.74 10.26 -8.80
CA ALA A 41 1.94 9.22 -9.80
C ALA A 41 1.06 7.97 -9.55
N ILE A 42 0.85 7.59 -8.28
CA ILE A 42 -0.06 6.49 -7.93
C ILE A 42 -1.51 6.86 -8.22
N LEU A 43 -1.91 8.12 -7.98
CA LEU A 43 -3.24 8.62 -8.30
C LEU A 43 -3.52 8.53 -9.80
N ASP A 44 -2.59 8.99 -10.63
CA ASP A 44 -2.70 8.91 -12.09
C ASP A 44 -2.78 7.45 -12.56
N TRP A 45 -1.89 6.59 -12.05
CA TRP A 45 -1.88 5.15 -12.35
C TRP A 45 -3.20 4.45 -12.02
N ALA A 46 -3.83 4.83 -10.90
CA ALA A 46 -5.12 4.30 -10.46
C ALA A 46 -6.25 4.78 -11.37
N ALA A 47 -6.28 6.07 -11.70
CA ALA A 47 -7.27 6.67 -12.59
C ALA A 47 -7.25 6.03 -13.98
N GLU A 48 -6.06 5.80 -14.55
CA GLU A 48 -5.88 5.13 -15.84
C GLU A 48 -6.47 3.71 -15.89
N ARG A 49 -6.52 3.03 -14.73
CA ARG A 49 -7.04 1.66 -14.59
C ARG A 49 -8.49 1.61 -14.14
N GLY A 50 -9.12 2.78 -13.96
CA GLY A 50 -10.48 2.88 -13.45
C GLY A 50 -10.60 2.44 -11.99
N TYR A 51 -9.56 2.55 -11.17
CA TYR A 51 -9.67 2.38 -9.73
C TYR A 51 -10.07 3.69 -9.05
N ASP A 52 -10.68 3.59 -7.87
CA ASP A 52 -11.13 4.77 -7.10
C ASP A 52 -10.15 5.05 -5.97
N VAL A 53 -9.47 6.20 -5.99
CA VAL A 53 -8.62 6.63 -4.88
C VAL A 53 -9.47 7.37 -3.86
N VAL A 54 -9.89 6.66 -2.82
CA VAL A 54 -10.84 7.16 -1.82
C VAL A 54 -10.18 7.95 -0.71
N VAL A 55 -8.92 7.66 -0.39
CA VAL A 55 -8.16 8.32 0.68
C VAL A 55 -6.70 8.49 0.32
N ARG A 56 -6.10 9.59 0.77
CA ARG A 56 -4.65 9.84 0.68
C ARG A 56 -4.17 10.52 1.95
N SER A 57 -2.98 10.15 2.42
CA SER A 57 -2.35 10.76 3.59
C SER A 57 -0.83 10.74 3.45
N VAL A 58 -0.18 11.72 4.08
CA VAL A 58 1.27 11.72 4.27
C VAL A 58 1.56 11.55 5.77
N VAL A 59 2.54 10.72 6.11
CA VAL A 59 3.03 10.52 7.49
C VAL A 59 4.55 10.60 7.53
N ALA A 60 5.09 10.91 8.71
CA ALA A 60 6.53 10.88 8.96
C ALA A 60 7.03 9.43 9.06
N ASP A 61 8.34 9.23 8.92
CA ASP A 61 9.05 7.95 9.00
C ASP A 61 9.12 7.45 10.46
N GLU A 62 7.96 7.22 11.06
CA GLU A 62 7.77 6.80 12.45
C GLU A 62 6.85 5.58 12.49
N THR A 63 7.34 4.48 13.07
CA THR A 63 6.65 3.17 13.06
C THR A 63 5.20 3.27 13.52
N ASP A 64 4.94 3.93 14.65
CA ASP A 64 3.58 4.06 15.22
C ASP A 64 2.64 4.89 14.35
N ARG A 65 3.17 5.86 13.60
CA ARG A 65 2.36 6.70 12.70
C ARG A 65 1.94 5.91 11.46
N ILE A 66 2.87 5.13 10.91
CA ILE A 66 2.64 4.29 9.74
C ILE A 66 1.68 3.16 10.13
N SER A 67 2.03 2.33 11.12
CA SER A 67 1.24 1.19 11.55
C SER A 67 -0.17 1.61 12.01
N GLY A 68 -0.28 2.68 12.79
CA GLY A 68 -1.56 3.21 13.23
C GLY A 68 -2.43 3.76 12.09
N LYS A 69 -1.83 4.28 11.01
CA LYS A 69 -2.59 4.71 9.83
C LYS A 69 -3.07 3.50 9.02
N LEU A 70 -2.18 2.53 8.79
CA LEU A 70 -2.50 1.29 8.08
C LEU A 70 -3.63 0.52 8.79
N ALA A 71 -3.51 0.31 10.11
CA ALA A 71 -4.53 -0.37 10.90
C ALA A 71 -5.89 0.33 10.82
N ARG A 72 -5.94 1.67 11.02
CA ARG A 72 -7.19 2.43 10.90
C ARG A 72 -7.85 2.28 9.53
N TRP A 73 -7.06 2.28 8.46
CA TRP A 73 -7.61 2.11 7.11
C TRP A 73 -8.07 0.68 6.85
N ALA A 74 -7.32 -0.33 7.31
CA ALA A 74 -7.72 -1.73 7.22
C ALA A 74 -9.05 -1.98 7.96
N ASP A 75 -9.22 -1.39 9.14
CA ASP A 75 -10.43 -1.56 9.98
C ASP A 75 -11.63 -0.70 9.54
N SER A 76 -11.41 0.29 8.66
CA SER A 76 -12.43 1.29 8.29
C SER A 76 -13.54 0.76 7.37
N ASN A 77 -13.28 -0.33 6.65
CA ASN A 77 -14.09 -0.79 5.51
C ASN A 77 -14.19 0.25 4.37
N GLU A 78 -13.37 1.31 4.36
CA GLU A 78 -13.35 2.35 3.32
C GLU A 78 -12.40 2.00 2.16
N VAL A 79 -11.34 1.23 2.44
CA VAL A 79 -10.27 0.92 1.49
C VAL A 79 -10.19 -0.59 1.25
N ASP A 80 -9.98 -0.99 0.00
CA ASP A 80 -9.76 -2.39 -0.37
C ASP A 80 -8.26 -2.70 -0.49
N VAL A 81 -7.46 -1.74 -0.96
CA VAL A 81 -6.00 -1.85 -1.09
C VAL A 81 -5.31 -0.57 -0.63
N VAL A 82 -4.29 -0.69 0.22
CA VAL A 82 -3.40 0.42 0.58
C VAL A 82 -2.09 0.31 -0.17
N LEU A 83 -1.68 1.38 -0.85
CA LEU A 83 -0.38 1.52 -1.50
C LEU A 83 0.48 2.47 -0.69
N THR A 84 1.60 1.98 -0.17
CA THR A 84 2.60 2.81 0.52
C THR A 84 3.68 3.27 -0.46
N THR A 85 4.24 4.46 -0.24
CA THR A 85 5.40 4.93 -0.98
C THR A 85 6.37 5.67 -0.06
N GLY A 86 7.66 5.31 -0.14
CA GLY A 86 8.70 5.82 0.76
C GLY A 86 9.00 4.87 1.93
N GLY A 87 10.14 5.09 2.58
CA GLY A 87 10.51 4.40 3.82
C GLY A 87 10.83 2.90 3.70
N THR A 88 11.13 2.37 2.51
CA THR A 88 11.46 0.96 2.24
C THR A 88 12.92 0.73 1.82
N GLY A 89 13.78 1.72 2.01
CA GLY A 89 15.21 1.62 1.72
C GLY A 89 16.01 0.89 2.81
N LEU A 90 17.30 1.22 2.91
CA LEU A 90 18.25 0.64 3.88
C LEU A 90 18.84 1.71 4.81
N THR A 91 18.16 2.84 4.98
CA THR A 91 18.54 3.88 5.93
C THR A 91 17.91 3.63 7.30
N GLU A 92 18.45 4.27 8.35
CA GLU A 92 17.92 4.15 9.71
C GLU A 92 16.48 4.65 9.87
N ARG A 93 16.00 5.48 8.93
CA ARG A 93 14.63 6.00 8.91
C ARG A 93 13.68 5.13 8.09
N ASP A 94 14.19 4.22 7.27
CA ASP A 94 13.35 3.33 6.44
C ASP A 94 12.71 2.25 7.32
N VAL A 95 11.53 2.54 7.86
CA VAL A 95 10.81 1.66 8.81
C VAL A 95 9.44 1.19 8.30
N THR A 96 9.12 1.46 7.04
CA THR A 96 7.80 1.13 6.47
C THR A 96 7.55 -0.38 6.40
N PRO A 97 8.52 -1.24 6.00
CA PRO A 97 8.35 -2.69 6.03
C PRO A 97 8.02 -3.22 7.44
N GLU A 98 8.75 -2.77 8.46
CA GLU A 98 8.59 -3.18 9.86
C GLU A 98 7.23 -2.72 10.41
N ALA A 99 6.85 -1.47 10.14
CA ALA A 99 5.56 -0.92 10.54
C ALA A 99 4.39 -1.64 9.87
N THR A 100 4.57 -2.08 8.61
CA THR A 100 3.58 -2.87 7.87
C THR A 100 3.47 -4.26 8.48
N ALA A 101 4.59 -4.96 8.66
CA ALA A 101 4.63 -6.31 9.22
C ALA A 101 3.99 -6.39 10.63
N ALA A 102 4.11 -5.33 11.43
CA ALA A 102 3.52 -5.25 12.77
C ALA A 102 1.99 -5.32 12.80
N ILE A 103 1.29 -5.03 11.69
CA ILE A 103 -0.18 -5.00 11.62
C ILE A 103 -0.78 -6.04 10.66
N LEU A 104 0.05 -6.80 9.94
CA LEU A 104 -0.44 -7.83 9.03
C LEU A 104 -0.94 -9.06 9.81
N GLU A 105 -2.15 -9.52 9.49
CA GLU A 105 -2.64 -10.81 9.97
C GLU A 105 -1.95 -11.99 9.25
N ARG A 106 -1.59 -11.77 7.98
CA ARG A 106 -0.91 -12.76 7.15
C ARG A 106 -0.06 -12.05 6.11
N GLU A 107 1.17 -12.52 5.95
CA GLU A 107 2.09 -12.03 4.94
C GLU A 107 1.89 -12.75 3.59
N ALA A 108 2.05 -12.00 2.51
CA ALA A 108 2.04 -12.49 1.12
C ALA A 108 3.42 -12.29 0.50
N GLU A 109 4.40 -13.05 0.99
CA GLU A 109 5.84 -12.92 0.67
C GLU A 109 6.12 -12.82 -0.85
N GLY A 110 5.39 -13.58 -1.67
CA GLY A 110 5.55 -13.61 -3.13
C GLY A 110 5.30 -12.26 -3.82
N ILE A 111 4.52 -11.35 -3.23
CA ILE A 111 4.35 -9.99 -3.76
C ILE A 111 5.67 -9.22 -3.65
N ALA A 112 6.31 -9.27 -2.50
CA ALA A 112 7.58 -8.60 -2.27
C ALA A 112 8.69 -9.18 -3.17
N GLU A 113 8.73 -10.50 -3.33
CA GLU A 113 9.67 -11.17 -4.26
C GLU A 113 9.48 -10.75 -5.72
N ALA A 114 8.22 -10.65 -6.17
CA ALA A 114 7.89 -10.23 -7.52
C ALA A 114 8.33 -8.77 -7.78
N ILE A 115 8.08 -7.87 -6.82
CA ILE A 115 8.51 -6.47 -6.90
C ILE A 115 10.04 -6.37 -7.03
N ARG A 116 10.80 -7.11 -6.20
CA ARG A 116 12.27 -7.13 -6.26
C ARG A 116 12.79 -7.67 -7.58
N THR A 117 12.22 -8.78 -8.04
CA THR A 117 12.60 -9.41 -9.32
C THR A 117 12.36 -8.47 -10.49
N ALA A 118 11.23 -7.75 -10.51
CA ALA A 118 10.92 -6.77 -11.54
C ALA A 118 11.86 -5.54 -11.51
N SER A 119 12.39 -5.19 -10.32
CA SER A 119 13.25 -4.01 -10.11
C SER A 119 14.75 -4.31 -10.29
N GLY A 120 15.16 -5.57 -10.16
CA GLY A 120 16.55 -6.03 -10.01
C GLY A 120 17.59 -5.50 -11.01
N PRO A 121 17.29 -5.28 -12.32
CA PRO A 121 18.30 -4.76 -13.25
C PRO A 121 18.67 -3.29 -13.03
N GLY A 122 17.79 -2.49 -12.41
CA GLY A 122 17.95 -1.04 -12.27
C GLY A 122 18.23 -0.56 -10.84
N PHE A 123 17.94 -1.38 -9.83
CA PHE A 123 18.06 -1.02 -8.42
C PHE A 123 18.70 -2.17 -7.62
N PRO A 124 20.03 -2.18 -7.44
CA PRO A 124 20.74 -3.25 -6.70
C PRO A 124 20.48 -3.24 -5.18
N ARG A 125 19.69 -2.27 -4.69
CA ARG A 125 19.24 -2.18 -3.29
C ARG A 125 17.80 -2.64 -3.09
N ALA A 126 17.11 -3.04 -4.17
CA ALA A 126 15.77 -3.60 -4.11
C ALA A 126 15.83 -5.08 -3.72
#